data_AF-A0A9D8VZG6-F1
#
_entry.id   AF-A0A9D8VZG6-F1
#
_cell.length_a   1.000
_cell.length_b   1.000
_cell.length_c   1.000
_cell.angle_alpha   90.00
_cell.angle_beta   90.00
_cell.angle_gamma   90.00
#
_symmetry.space_group_name_H-M   'P 1'
#
loop_
_entity.id
_entity.type
_entity.pdbx_description
1 polymer ?
#
loop_
_entity_poly.entity_id
_entity_poly.type
_entity_poly.pdbx_seq_one_letter_code
_entity_poly.pdbx_strand_id
1 'polypeptide(L)'
;MIAEVNWENLEAAKAHPDFAGQGWLTFYLMGQPENHRSSWPDFRELGAANLRGEEGGFVYAKFPVALNKNDIGAILERVLQLYSQAELDCSIVDIDASPDVERSKFFTLWTAS
;
A
#
# COMPACT_ATOMS: atom_id res chain seq x y z
N MET A 1 -10.41 2.39 9.46
CA MET A 1 -10.19 3.78 9.01
C MET A 1 -8.79 4.18 9.42
N ILE A 2 -7.98 4.72 8.50
CA ILE A 2 -6.64 5.24 8.82
C ILE A 2 -6.84 6.56 9.58
N ALA A 3 -6.53 6.57 10.88
CA ALA A 3 -6.83 7.69 11.76
C ALA A 3 -5.83 8.85 11.61
N GLU A 4 -4.55 8.55 11.41
CA GLU A 4 -3.50 9.56 11.27
C GLU A 4 -2.32 9.01 10.47
N VAL A 5 -1.95 9.70 9.40
CA VAL A 5 -0.79 9.35 8.57
C VAL A 5 0.45 10.08 9.10
N ASN A 6 1.54 9.36 9.33
CA ASN A 6 2.83 9.93 9.72
C ASN A 6 3.51 10.59 8.51
N TRP A 7 3.30 11.90 8.37
CA TRP A 7 3.88 12.68 7.28
C TRP A 7 5.38 12.97 7.44
N GLU A 8 5.95 12.84 8.64
CA GLU A 8 7.40 12.98 8.83
C GLU A 8 8.16 11.86 8.12
N ASN A 9 7.59 10.65 8.13
CA ASN A 9 8.13 9.51 7.40
C ASN A 9 8.06 9.67 5.87
N LEU A 10 7.11 10.45 5.36
CA LEU A 10 7.12 10.87 3.94
C LEU A 10 8.30 11.81 3.64
N GLU A 11 8.59 12.76 4.52
CA GLU A 11 9.75 13.65 4.33
C GLU A 11 11.08 12.87 4.41
N ALA A 12 11.17 11.88 5.30
CA ALA A 12 12.30 10.97 5.35
C ALA A 12 12.47 10.17 4.04
N ALA A 13 11.37 9.66 3.47
CA ALA A 13 11.39 8.95 2.19
C ALA A 13 11.88 9.84 1.05
N LYS A 14 11.38 11.09 0.95
CA LYS A 14 11.83 12.05 -0.08
C LYS A 14 13.33 12.35 -0.02
N ALA A 15 13.90 12.38 1.17
CA ALA A 15 15.33 12.65 1.37
C ALA A 15 16.22 11.42 1.10
N HIS A 16 15.63 10.22 0.98
CA HIS A 16 16.39 8.98 0.84
C HIS A 16 16.76 8.72 -0.64
N PRO A 17 18.01 8.37 -0.96
CA PRO A 17 18.49 8.22 -2.34
C PRO A 17 17.74 7.17 -3.16
N ASP A 18 17.24 6.11 -2.51
CA ASP A 18 16.54 5.02 -3.19
C ASP A 18 15.18 5.41 -3.78
N PHE A 19 14.58 6.51 -3.33
CA PHE A 19 13.22 6.88 -3.72
C PHE A 19 13.15 7.67 -5.04
N ALA A 20 14.24 8.26 -5.55
CA ALA A 20 14.31 8.89 -6.88
C ALA A 20 13.09 9.75 -7.31
N GLY A 21 12.34 10.35 -6.37
CA GLY A 21 11.12 11.14 -6.62
C GLY A 21 9.80 10.37 -6.76
N GLN A 22 9.81 9.05 -6.70
CA GLN A 22 8.64 8.17 -6.81
C GLN A 22 8.62 7.11 -5.69
N GLY A 23 7.49 6.49 -5.44
CA GLY A 23 7.40 5.45 -4.43
C GLY A 23 6.22 4.52 -4.67
N TRP A 24 6.05 3.60 -3.73
CA TRP A 24 4.98 2.62 -3.72
C TRP A 24 4.34 2.61 -2.34
N LEU A 25 3.02 2.76 -2.28
CA LEU A 25 2.30 2.48 -1.04
C LEU A 25 2.11 0.98 -0.92
N THR A 26 2.71 0.39 0.12
CA THR A 26 2.56 -1.03 0.44
C THR A 26 1.48 -1.18 1.50
N PHE A 27 0.40 -1.90 1.18
CA PHE A 27 -0.69 -2.20 2.09
C PHE A 27 -0.59 -3.65 2.56
N TYR A 28 -0.62 -3.84 3.88
CA TYR A 28 -0.52 -5.15 4.52
C TYR A 28 -1.93 -5.70 4.70
N LEU A 29 -2.44 -6.36 3.66
CA LEU A 29 -3.84 -6.79 3.55
C LEU A 29 -4.00 -8.22 4.03
N MET A 30 -4.88 -8.42 5.02
CA MET A 30 -5.26 -9.71 5.58
C MET A 30 -6.72 -10.03 5.24
N GLY A 31 -7.05 -11.31 5.11
CA GLY A 31 -8.43 -11.73 4.86
C GLY A 31 -8.51 -13.17 4.38
N GLN A 32 -9.70 -13.62 3.99
CA GLN A 32 -9.87 -14.93 3.38
C GLN A 32 -9.39 -14.91 1.91
N PRO A 33 -8.82 -16.01 1.38
CA PRO A 33 -8.37 -16.08 -0.01
C PRO A 33 -9.43 -15.71 -1.07
N GLU A 34 -10.71 -15.97 -0.80
CA GLU A 34 -11.83 -15.57 -1.66
C GLU A 34 -12.05 -14.05 -1.73
N ASN A 35 -11.88 -13.34 -0.61
CA ASN A 35 -11.98 -11.88 -0.51
C ASN A 35 -10.83 -11.19 -1.24
N HIS A 36 -9.66 -11.82 -1.16
CA HIS A 36 -8.52 -11.47 -1.98
C HIS A 36 -8.86 -11.65 -3.46
N ARG A 37 -9.18 -12.85 -3.92
CA ARG A 37 -9.49 -13.11 -5.35
C ARG A 37 -10.56 -12.18 -5.95
N SER A 38 -11.59 -11.80 -5.19
CA SER A 38 -12.64 -10.88 -5.68
C SER A 38 -12.17 -9.43 -5.86
N SER A 39 -11.19 -8.97 -5.09
CA SER A 39 -10.67 -7.58 -5.13
C SER A 39 -9.51 -7.35 -6.11
N TRP A 40 -8.89 -8.43 -6.60
CA TRP A 40 -7.74 -8.35 -7.50
C TRP A 40 -7.98 -7.56 -8.80
N PRO A 41 -9.13 -7.70 -9.49
CA PRO A 41 -9.40 -6.92 -10.69
C PRO A 41 -9.32 -5.41 -10.42
N ASP A 42 -9.93 -4.95 -9.33
CA ASP A 42 -9.94 -3.55 -8.95
C ASP A 42 -8.54 -3.07 -8.53
N PHE A 43 -7.79 -3.88 -7.78
CA PHE A 43 -6.39 -3.56 -7.45
C PHE A 43 -5.51 -3.48 -8.71
N ARG A 44 -5.71 -4.37 -9.68
CA ARG A 44 -4.97 -4.32 -10.97
C ARG A 44 -5.32 -3.08 -11.78
N GLU A 45 -6.59 -2.66 -11.79
CA GLU A 45 -7.02 -1.43 -12.47
C GLU A 45 -6.34 -0.18 -11.87
N LEU A 46 -6.09 -0.18 -10.56
CA LEU A 46 -5.31 0.84 -9.87
C LEU A 46 -3.78 0.70 -10.03
N GLY A 47 -3.31 -0.28 -10.82
CA GLY A 47 -1.88 -0.49 -11.07
C GLY A 47 -1.14 -1.19 -9.93
N ALA A 48 -1.84 -1.94 -9.07
CA ALA A 48 -1.21 -2.66 -7.98
C ALA A 48 -0.21 -3.72 -8.47
N ALA A 49 0.97 -3.71 -7.86
CA ALA A 49 1.97 -4.75 -7.95
C ALA A 49 1.89 -5.71 -6.76
N ASN A 50 2.65 -6.79 -6.84
CA ASN A 50 2.82 -7.79 -5.79
C ASN A 50 1.52 -8.48 -5.34
N LEU A 51 0.59 -8.67 -6.27
CA LEU A 51 -0.66 -9.41 -6.09
C LEU A 51 -0.49 -10.94 -6.22
N ARG A 52 0.72 -11.47 -5.99
CA ARG A 52 0.95 -12.93 -5.99
C ARG A 52 0.67 -13.46 -4.58
N GLY A 53 -0.12 -14.53 -4.48
CA GLY A 53 -0.55 -15.07 -3.18
C GLY A 53 -2.06 -15.04 -2.94
N GLU A 54 -2.87 -15.00 -4.01
CA GLU A 54 -4.35 -15.01 -3.95
C GLU A 54 -4.95 -16.22 -3.23
N GLU A 55 -4.17 -17.29 -3.06
CA GLU A 55 -4.57 -18.47 -2.29
C GLU A 55 -4.21 -18.39 -0.81
N GLY A 56 -3.43 -17.37 -0.41
CA GLY A 56 -3.05 -17.09 0.96
C GLY A 56 -4.00 -16.07 1.62
N GLY A 57 -3.94 -16.00 2.96
CA GLY A 57 -4.72 -15.03 3.72
C GLY A 57 -4.05 -13.66 3.86
N PHE A 58 -2.92 -13.43 3.21
CA PHE A 58 -2.10 -12.23 3.40
C PHE A 58 -1.35 -11.80 2.13
N VAL A 59 -1.44 -10.52 1.79
CA VAL A 59 -0.82 -9.92 0.60
C VAL A 59 -0.29 -8.52 0.89
N TYR A 60 0.86 -8.19 0.29
CA TYR A 60 1.47 -6.86 0.33
C TYR A 60 1.19 -6.13 -0.99
N ALA A 61 -0.03 -5.65 -1.18
CA ALA A 61 -0.40 -4.95 -2.41
C ALA A 61 0.35 -3.62 -2.48
N LYS A 62 1.02 -3.36 -3.61
CA LYS A 62 1.87 -2.17 -3.79
C LYS A 62 1.32 -1.26 -4.88
N PHE A 63 1.03 0.00 -4.57
CA PHE A 63 0.46 0.95 -5.51
C PHE A 63 1.44 2.08 -5.80
N PRO A 64 1.72 2.41 -7.08
CA PRO A 64 2.66 3.47 -7.42
C PRO A 64 2.12 4.84 -6.99
N VAL A 65 2.98 5.69 -6.45
CA VAL A 65 2.67 7.06 -6.04
C VAL A 65 3.82 8.01 -6.31
N ALA A 66 3.49 9.26 -6.58
CA ALA A 66 4.40 10.38 -6.40
C ALA A 66 4.58 10.66 -4.90
N LEU A 67 5.78 11.11 -4.52
CA LEU A 67 6.11 11.41 -3.11
C LEU A 67 5.54 12.75 -2.66
N ASN A 68 4.21 12.89 -2.68
CA ASN A 68 3.51 14.06 -2.19
C ASN A 68 2.20 13.67 -1.51
N LYS A 69 1.73 14.55 -0.62
CA LYS A 69 0.56 14.27 0.24
C LYS A 69 -0.74 14.06 -0.55
N ASN A 70 -0.92 14.79 -1.65
CA ASN A 70 -2.16 14.75 -2.42
C ASN A 70 -2.31 13.39 -3.12
N ASP A 71 -1.24 12.92 -3.79
CA ASP A 71 -1.26 11.66 -4.51
C ASP A 71 -1.35 10.45 -3.56
N ILE A 72 -0.57 10.48 -2.48
CA ILE A 72 -0.65 9.48 -1.41
C ILE A 72 -2.05 9.45 -0.80
N GLY A 73 -2.63 10.61 -0.49
CA GLY A 73 -3.98 10.72 0.05
C GLY A 73 -5.04 10.12 -0.89
N ALA A 74 -4.95 10.39 -2.19
CA ALA A 74 -5.87 9.86 -3.18
C ALA A 74 -5.78 8.33 -3.31
N ILE A 75 -4.57 7.76 -3.35
CA ILE A 75 -4.39 6.30 -3.38
C ILE A 75 -4.85 5.67 -2.06
N LEU A 76 -4.52 6.25 -0.91
CA LEU A 76 -5.01 5.79 0.39
C LEU A 76 -6.54 5.72 0.41
N GLU A 77 -7.22 6.80 0.04
CA GLU A 77 -8.69 6.85 0.01
C GLU A 77 -9.27 5.77 -0.91
N ARG A 78 -8.69 5.60 -2.10
CA ARG A 78 -9.19 4.63 -3.08
C ARG A 78 -8.98 3.19 -2.61
N VAL A 79 -7.81 2.86 -2.07
CA VAL A 79 -7.51 1.51 -1.56
C VAL A 79 -8.32 1.22 -0.29
N LEU A 80 -8.53 2.22 0.57
CA LEU A 80 -9.42 2.12 1.75
C LEU A 80 -10.84 1.70 1.37
N GLN A 81 -11.38 2.28 0.32
CA GLN A 81 -12.70 1.90 -0.20
C GLN A 81 -12.71 0.46 -0.71
N LEU A 82 -11.70 0.08 -1.50
CA LEU A 82 -11.64 -1.26 -2.10
C LEU A 82 -11.49 -2.37 -1.05
N TYR A 83 -10.56 -2.23 -0.11
CA TYR A 83 -10.35 -3.28 0.88
C TYR A 83 -11.57 -3.38 1.82
N SER A 84 -12.25 -2.26 2.11
CA SER A 84 -13.48 -2.27 2.91
C SER A 84 -14.63 -2.96 2.19
N GLN A 85 -14.77 -2.78 0.87
CA GLN A 85 -15.77 -3.47 0.06
C GLN A 85 -15.49 -4.98 -0.05
N ALA A 86 -14.21 -5.34 -0.05
CA ALA A 86 -13.75 -6.71 -0.13
C ALA A 86 -13.72 -7.45 1.22
N GLU A 87 -14.10 -6.80 2.33
CA GLU A 87 -13.99 -7.37 3.69
C GLU A 87 -12.57 -7.86 4.00
N LEU A 88 -11.58 -7.06 3.61
CA LEU A 88 -10.18 -7.23 3.97
C LEU A 88 -9.81 -6.32 5.15
N ASP A 89 -8.79 -6.70 5.89
CA ASP A 89 -8.19 -5.89 6.93
C ASP A 89 -6.84 -5.33 6.47
N CYS A 90 -6.52 -4.11 6.87
CA CYS A 90 -5.21 -3.50 6.63
C CYS A 90 -4.56 -3.18 7.98
N SER A 91 -3.38 -3.72 8.25
CA SER A 91 -2.66 -3.48 9.51
C SER A 91 -1.56 -2.43 9.41
N ILE A 92 -0.93 -2.29 8.25
CA ILE A 92 0.22 -1.40 8.04
C ILE A 92 0.11 -0.79 6.64
N VAL A 93 0.50 0.49 6.54
CA VAL A 93 0.79 1.13 5.27
C VAL A 93 2.18 1.74 5.30
N ASP A 94 3.03 1.33 4.36
CA ASP A 94 4.38 1.85 4.18
C ASP A 94 4.50 2.64 2.87
N ILE A 95 5.42 3.60 2.83
CA ILE A 95 5.96 4.14 1.59
C ILE A 95 7.27 3.42 1.28
N ASP A 96 7.37 2.80 0.11
CA ASP A 96 8.45 1.92 -0.31
C ASP A 96 9.12 2.43 -1.59
N ALA A 97 10.44 2.33 -1.67
CA ALA A 97 11.23 2.72 -2.83
C ALA A 97 11.02 1.78 -4.03
N SER A 98 10.53 0.56 -3.80
CA SER A 98 10.51 -0.51 -4.81
C SER A 98 9.23 -1.35 -4.76
N PRO A 99 8.69 -1.80 -5.92
CA PRO A 99 7.63 -2.80 -5.95
C PRO A 99 8.15 -4.21 -5.64
N ASP A 100 9.47 -4.44 -5.81
CA ASP A 100 10.15 -5.69 -5.50
C ASP A 100 10.48 -5.74 -4.01
N VAL A 101 9.98 -6.78 -3.33
CA VAL A 101 10.16 -7.02 -1.89
C VAL A 101 11.62 -7.24 -1.50
N GLU A 102 12.45 -7.79 -2.39
CA GLU A 102 13.87 -8.06 -2.11
C GLU A 102 14.73 -6.79 -2.11
N ARG A 103 14.21 -5.70 -2.70
CA ARG A 103 14.89 -4.40 -2.83
C ARG A 103 14.17 -3.30 -2.06
N SER A 104 13.34 -3.70 -1.10
CA SER A 104 12.48 -2.78 -0.37
C SER A 104 13.28 -1.94 0.63
N LYS A 105 13.21 -0.63 0.46
CA LYS A 105 13.54 0.35 1.49
C LYS A 105 12.28 1.14 1.77
N PHE A 106 11.81 1.11 3.01
CA PHE A 106 10.49 1.64 3.34
C PHE A 106 10.48 2.47 4.62
N PHE A 107 9.46 3.31 4.72
CA PHE A 107 9.11 4.07 5.91
C PHE A 107 7.63 3.88 6.22
N THR A 108 7.29 3.60 7.47
CA THR A 108 5.90 3.32 7.84
C THR A 108 5.09 4.59 7.96
N LEU A 109 4.05 4.72 7.13
CA LEU A 109 3.15 5.85 7.15
C LEU A 109 2.03 5.66 8.16
N TRP A 110 1.60 4.43 8.41
CA TRP A 110 0.52 4.13 9.34
C TRP A 110 0.54 2.70 9.84
N THR A 111 0.05 2.49 11.06
CA THR A 111 -0.21 1.18 11.67
C THR A 111 -1.58 1.17 12.35
N ALA A 112 -2.31 0.07 12.22
CA ALA A 112 -3.50 -0.19 13.02
C ALA A 112 -3.13 -0.23 14.51
N SER A 113 -3.97 0.38 15.35
CA SER A 113 -3.84 0.37 16.81
C SER A 113 -4.55 -0.82 17.43
#